data_AF-A0A970MX54-F1
#
_entry.id   AF-A0A970MX54-F1
#
_cell.length_a   1.000
_cell.length_b   1.000
_cell.length_c   1.000
_cell.angle_alpha   90.00
_cell.angle_beta   90.00
_cell.angle_gamma   90.00
#
_symmetry.space_group_name_H-M   'P 1'
#
loop_
_entity.id
_entity.type
_entity.pdbx_description
1 polymer ?
#
loop_
_entity_poly.entity_id
_entity_poly.type
_entity_poly.pdbx_seq_one_letter_code
_entity_poly.pdbx_strand_id
1 'polypeptide(L)'
;MITIDFPDDRLKVHGLYWFDEDKPVVRRLPQRLKDTFREVVWNLAQDPAGGRIRFSTDSEIVGIRAKVPDFAVMNHITRIGQSGFDIYVDGYFAGSVSPNDKGDISTDWRIGSEKKMRSIEISMPLYKSVTIHSVVLDDGADIQPPPAYKIPKPIVYYGTSITQGGCASTPGTTYQSFVSRWLDADFVNLGFSGNGWGEPELAAAISEIDASCFVVDFWANVGGDDYGKKLPGFVGPIRENYPNTPIVVMQPFYFAYDTVDCSRHTIQRRDSEAFVKQHQEQGDKNIYVFDGYKMISREETYGLVDGVHCNSLGFYLMAKGLTPFLKSVLDK
;
A
#
# COMPACT_ATOMS: atom_id res chain seq x y z
N MET A 1 18.22 -25.87 -9.84
CA MET A 1 17.41 -24.65 -9.69
C MET A 1 17.87 -23.65 -10.74
N ILE A 2 16.95 -23.03 -11.47
CA ILE A 2 17.23 -21.88 -12.34
C ILE A 2 17.17 -20.59 -11.53
N THR A 3 18.01 -19.62 -11.89
CA THR A 3 18.00 -18.27 -11.31
C THR A 3 17.56 -17.30 -12.39
N ILE A 4 16.57 -16.47 -12.08
CA ILE A 4 16.05 -15.41 -12.94
C ILE A 4 16.46 -14.09 -12.31
N ASP A 5 17.37 -13.38 -12.98
CA ASP A 5 17.82 -12.07 -12.53
C ASP A 5 16.66 -11.07 -12.52
N PHE A 6 16.67 -10.15 -11.54
CA PHE A 6 15.67 -9.09 -11.46
C PHE A 6 16.25 -7.76 -11.97
N PRO A 7 15.55 -7.05 -12.86
CA PRO A 7 14.23 -7.34 -13.43
C PRO A 7 14.27 -8.33 -14.61
N ASP A 8 13.15 -9.01 -14.84
CA ASP A 8 12.88 -9.86 -16.01
C ASP A 8 11.44 -9.59 -16.48
N ASP A 9 11.20 -9.60 -17.79
CA ASP A 9 9.89 -9.26 -18.37
C ASP A 9 8.75 -10.18 -17.90
N ARG A 10 9.07 -11.39 -17.43
CA ARG A 10 8.10 -12.36 -16.90
C ARG A 10 7.78 -12.11 -15.43
N LEU A 11 8.64 -11.38 -14.71
CA LEU A 11 8.45 -10.97 -13.32
C LEU A 11 7.81 -9.57 -13.28
N LYS A 12 6.49 -9.49 -13.28
CA LYS A 12 5.78 -8.20 -13.31
C LYS A 12 5.80 -7.52 -11.94
N VAL A 13 6.23 -6.27 -11.91
CA VAL A 13 6.19 -5.42 -10.71
C VAL A 13 4.88 -4.65 -10.68
N HIS A 14 4.15 -4.79 -9.59
CA HIS A 14 2.89 -4.11 -9.31
C HIS A 14 3.02 -3.20 -8.09
N GLY A 15 2.17 -2.17 -8.04
CA GLY A 15 2.11 -1.20 -6.94
C GLY A 15 3.25 -0.18 -6.84
N LEU A 16 4.27 -0.28 -7.70
CA LEU A 16 5.30 0.74 -7.89
C LEU A 16 5.11 1.38 -9.28
N TYR A 17 4.23 2.37 -9.37
CA TYR A 17 3.72 2.89 -10.66
C TYR A 17 4.83 3.36 -11.61
N TRP A 18 5.88 3.97 -11.07
CA TRP A 18 7.01 4.50 -11.84
C TRP A 18 8.19 3.52 -11.98
N PHE A 19 8.01 2.24 -11.66
CA PHE A 19 9.11 1.27 -11.69
C PHE A 19 9.81 1.20 -13.05
N ASP A 20 9.07 1.28 -14.16
CA ASP A 20 9.66 1.25 -15.50
C ASP A 20 10.52 2.48 -15.84
N GLU A 21 10.34 3.61 -15.15
CA GLU A 21 11.20 4.79 -15.30
C GLU A 21 12.59 4.58 -14.64
N ASP A 22 12.63 3.80 -13.55
CA ASP A 22 13.77 3.76 -12.62
C ASP A 22 14.37 2.36 -12.42
N LYS A 23 13.90 1.34 -13.16
CA LYS A 23 14.38 -0.05 -13.02
C LYS A 23 15.90 -0.14 -13.16
N PRO A 24 16.59 -0.92 -12.30
CA PRO A 24 16.04 -1.97 -11.43
C PRO A 24 15.56 -1.49 -10.04
N VAL A 25 15.57 -0.18 -9.74
CA VAL A 25 15.32 0.32 -8.39
C VAL A 25 13.84 0.26 -8.04
N VAL A 26 13.53 -0.41 -6.92
CA VAL A 26 12.16 -0.50 -6.37
C VAL A 26 11.91 0.66 -5.41
N ARG A 27 11.11 1.64 -5.83
CA ARG A 27 10.77 2.85 -5.05
C ARG A 27 9.37 3.34 -5.40
N ARG A 28 8.81 4.20 -4.54
CA ARG A 28 7.43 4.67 -4.64
C ARG A 28 7.24 6.02 -5.33
N LEU A 29 8.29 6.80 -5.53
CA LEU A 29 8.24 8.10 -6.25
C LEU A 29 9.31 8.13 -7.34
N PRO A 30 9.04 8.77 -8.49
CA PRO A 30 9.95 8.73 -9.64
C PRO A 30 11.19 9.61 -9.40
N GLN A 31 12.36 9.13 -9.83
CA GLN A 31 13.64 9.82 -9.66
C GLN A 31 13.65 11.24 -10.23
N ARG A 32 12.95 11.47 -11.35
CA ARG A 32 12.87 12.81 -11.98
C ARG A 32 12.23 13.87 -11.09
N LEU A 33 11.41 13.47 -10.12
CA LEU A 33 10.72 14.38 -9.19
C LEU A 33 11.42 14.46 -7.82
N LYS A 34 12.61 13.87 -7.64
CA LYS A 34 13.30 13.87 -6.33
C LYS A 34 13.35 15.25 -5.67
N ASP A 35 13.75 16.27 -6.42
CA ASP A 35 14.00 17.61 -5.89
C ASP A 35 12.71 18.43 -5.68
N THR A 36 11.54 17.89 -6.03
CA THR A 36 10.24 18.52 -5.74
C THR A 36 9.72 18.16 -4.36
N PHE A 37 10.20 17.06 -3.77
CA PHE A 37 9.69 16.57 -2.49
C PHE A 37 10.57 17.01 -1.32
N ARG A 38 9.95 17.10 -0.13
CA ARG A 38 10.70 17.21 1.11
C ARG A 38 11.63 15.99 1.24
N GLU A 39 12.85 16.21 1.69
CA GLU A 39 13.87 15.15 1.82
C GLU A 39 13.34 13.93 2.62
N VAL A 40 12.59 14.15 3.69
CA VAL A 40 12.03 13.07 4.51
C VAL A 40 11.00 12.23 3.74
N VAL A 41 10.17 12.86 2.89
CA VAL A 41 9.22 12.14 2.02
C VAL A 41 9.98 11.34 0.98
N TRP A 42 11.00 11.94 0.35
CA TRP A 42 11.85 11.26 -0.62
C TRP A 42 12.54 10.03 -0.01
N ASN A 43 13.06 10.16 1.20
CA ASN A 43 13.72 9.06 1.91
C ASN A 43 12.73 7.92 2.23
N LEU A 44 11.51 8.23 2.68
CA LEU A 44 10.46 7.23 2.88
C LEU A 44 10.02 6.56 1.58
N ALA A 45 10.08 7.29 0.44
CA ALA A 45 9.73 6.73 -0.86
C ALA A 45 10.71 5.65 -1.34
N GLN A 46 11.89 5.53 -0.73
CA GLN A 46 12.85 4.45 -1.04
C GLN A 46 12.40 3.09 -0.47
N ASP A 47 11.46 3.08 0.47
CA ASP A 47 10.85 1.86 0.97
C ASP A 47 9.76 1.43 -0.03
N PRO A 48 9.80 0.20 -0.60
CA PRO A 48 8.87 -0.22 -1.65
C PRO A 48 7.53 -0.71 -1.09
N ALA A 49 6.98 -0.02 -0.09
CA ALA A 49 5.73 -0.40 0.54
C ALA A 49 4.61 -0.56 -0.48
N GLY A 50 3.93 -1.71 -0.48
CA GLY A 50 2.91 -2.02 -1.49
C GLY A 50 3.48 -2.40 -2.86
N GLY A 51 4.79 -2.55 -3.02
CA GLY A 51 5.39 -3.20 -4.18
C GLY A 51 5.19 -4.72 -4.13
N ARG A 52 4.92 -5.33 -5.29
CA ARG A 52 4.72 -6.78 -5.44
C ARG A 52 5.40 -7.28 -6.71
N ILE A 53 6.05 -8.44 -6.65
CA ILE A 53 6.44 -9.20 -7.85
C ILE A 53 5.36 -10.25 -8.10
N ARG A 54 4.81 -10.30 -9.32
CA ARG A 54 3.81 -11.28 -9.74
C ARG A 54 4.24 -12.01 -11.00
N PHE A 55 4.02 -13.32 -11.02
CA PHE A 55 4.27 -14.21 -12.16
C PHE A 55 3.49 -15.51 -11.95
N SER A 56 3.44 -16.38 -12.96
CA SER A 56 2.94 -17.76 -12.79
C SER A 56 4.05 -18.74 -13.12
N THR A 57 4.13 -19.84 -12.38
CA THR A 57 5.10 -20.91 -12.63
C THR A 57 4.54 -22.27 -12.26
N ASP A 58 5.02 -23.34 -12.91
CA ASP A 58 4.75 -24.72 -12.52
C ASP A 58 5.73 -25.27 -11.47
N SER A 59 6.70 -24.46 -11.03
CA SER A 59 7.69 -24.85 -10.03
C SER A 59 7.04 -25.33 -8.72
N GLU A 60 7.70 -26.26 -8.05
CA GLU A 60 7.41 -26.70 -6.69
C GLU A 60 8.12 -25.83 -5.65
N ILE A 61 9.22 -25.18 -6.03
CA ILE A 61 10.00 -24.27 -5.19
C ILE A 61 10.08 -22.88 -5.82
N VAL A 62 9.78 -21.84 -5.03
CA VAL A 62 10.04 -20.45 -5.39
C VAL A 62 10.97 -19.85 -4.35
N GLY A 63 12.10 -19.29 -4.78
CA GLY A 63 13.05 -18.60 -3.92
C GLY A 63 13.23 -17.13 -4.28
N ILE A 64 13.68 -16.34 -3.31
CA ILE A 64 14.07 -14.94 -3.52
C ILE A 64 15.47 -14.70 -2.96
N ARG A 65 16.27 -13.89 -3.67
CA ARG A 65 17.57 -13.37 -3.24
C ARG A 65 17.53 -11.86 -3.26
N ALA A 66 17.77 -11.24 -2.12
CA ALA A 66 17.70 -9.79 -1.96
C ALA A 66 18.62 -9.30 -0.84
N LYS A 67 18.81 -7.99 -0.76
CA LYS A 67 19.64 -7.33 0.26
C LYS A 67 19.01 -6.03 0.72
N VAL A 68 18.94 -5.84 2.04
CA VAL A 68 18.57 -4.58 2.68
C VAL A 68 19.86 -3.86 3.11
N PRO A 69 20.07 -2.58 2.77
CA PRO A 69 21.35 -1.90 2.94
C PRO A 69 21.66 -1.50 4.39
N ASP A 70 20.64 -1.31 5.23
CA ASP A 70 20.81 -0.90 6.62
C ASP A 70 19.89 -1.66 7.58
N PHE A 71 20.34 -1.82 8.82
CA PHE A 71 19.58 -2.52 9.86
C PHE A 71 19.21 -1.51 10.95
N ALA A 72 18.00 -0.96 10.85
CA ALA A 72 17.36 -0.21 11.93
C ALA A 72 16.00 -0.84 12.18
N VAL A 73 15.70 -1.18 13.44
CA VAL A 73 14.43 -1.84 13.80
C VAL A 73 13.50 -0.82 14.45
N MET A 74 12.30 -0.67 13.89
CA MET A 74 11.22 0.06 14.54
C MET A 74 10.60 -0.83 15.62
N ASN A 75 10.60 -0.38 16.88
CA ASN A 75 10.23 -1.23 18.04
C ASN A 75 8.78 -1.73 18.07
N HIS A 76 7.92 -1.22 17.20
CA HIS A 76 6.47 -1.47 17.18
C HIS A 76 6.01 -2.16 15.89
N ILE A 77 6.92 -2.61 15.02
CA ILE A 77 6.64 -3.43 13.82
C ILE A 77 7.57 -4.64 13.81
N THR A 78 7.10 -5.75 13.22
CA THR A 78 7.93 -6.95 13.11
C THR A 78 9.07 -6.72 12.12
N ARG A 79 10.19 -7.44 12.30
CA ARG A 79 11.30 -7.47 11.34
C ARG A 79 10.85 -7.86 9.92
N ILE A 80 9.85 -8.76 9.83
CA ILE A 80 9.32 -9.24 8.56
C ILE A 80 8.52 -8.14 7.86
N GLY A 81 7.58 -7.47 8.56
CA GLY A 81 6.82 -6.37 7.97
C GLY A 81 7.73 -5.21 7.55
N GLN A 82 8.72 -4.90 8.39
CA GLN A 82 9.62 -3.79 8.13
C GLN A 82 10.57 -4.03 6.94
N SER A 83 11.22 -5.20 6.88
CA SER A 83 12.40 -5.44 6.04
C SER A 83 12.35 -6.76 5.28
N GLY A 84 11.29 -7.55 5.45
CA GLY A 84 11.16 -8.88 4.87
C GLY A 84 10.25 -8.93 3.65
N PHE A 85 10.08 -10.15 3.13
CA PHE A 85 9.13 -10.48 2.08
C PHE A 85 8.15 -11.54 2.59
N ASP A 86 6.97 -11.58 2.00
CA ASP A 86 6.08 -12.73 2.08
C ASP A 86 5.63 -13.18 0.69
N ILE A 87 5.27 -14.46 0.59
CA ILE A 87 4.84 -15.10 -0.64
C ILE A 87 3.39 -15.58 -0.50
N TYR A 88 2.63 -15.35 -1.56
CA TYR A 88 1.28 -15.85 -1.76
C TYR A 88 1.23 -16.72 -3.01
N VAL A 89 0.53 -17.85 -2.89
CA VAL A 89 0.35 -18.85 -3.95
C VAL A 89 -1.15 -18.99 -4.18
N ASP A 90 -1.60 -18.71 -5.39
CA ASP A 90 -3.03 -18.66 -5.76
C ASP A 90 -3.86 -17.78 -4.82
N GLY A 91 -3.27 -16.68 -4.34
CA GLY A 91 -3.90 -15.73 -3.41
C GLY A 91 -3.84 -16.11 -1.92
N TYR A 92 -3.26 -17.25 -1.57
CA TYR A 92 -3.12 -17.73 -0.19
C TYR A 92 -1.70 -17.57 0.34
N PHE A 93 -1.56 -17.14 1.59
CA PHE A 93 -0.26 -16.99 2.25
C PHE A 93 0.49 -18.33 2.32
N ALA A 94 1.73 -18.35 1.87
CA ALA A 94 2.56 -19.56 1.83
C ALA A 94 3.86 -19.46 2.66
N GLY A 95 4.31 -18.25 3.01
CA GLY A 95 5.51 -18.08 3.82
C GLY A 95 6.00 -16.65 3.88
N SER A 96 7.01 -16.43 4.72
CA SER A 96 7.72 -15.15 4.81
C SER A 96 9.18 -15.35 5.13
N VAL A 97 9.98 -14.31 4.92
CA VAL A 97 11.41 -14.27 5.22
C VAL A 97 11.78 -12.90 5.75
N SER A 98 12.67 -12.87 6.73
CA SER A 98 13.33 -11.64 7.19
C SER A 98 14.80 -11.66 6.80
N PRO A 99 15.44 -10.48 6.63
CA PRO A 99 16.89 -10.43 6.41
C PRO A 99 17.62 -11.07 7.57
N ASN A 100 18.84 -11.55 7.35
CA ASN A 100 19.77 -11.88 8.44
C ASN A 100 20.40 -10.59 9.02
N ASP A 101 21.35 -10.73 9.94
CA ASP A 101 21.98 -9.58 10.62
C ASP A 101 22.91 -8.76 9.72
N LYS A 102 23.22 -9.27 8.53
CA LYS A 102 23.98 -8.57 7.47
C LYS A 102 23.07 -7.95 6.41
N GLY A 103 21.75 -8.02 6.59
CA GLY A 103 20.76 -7.53 5.63
C GLY A 103 20.50 -8.48 4.46
N ASP A 104 21.11 -9.67 4.41
CA ASP A 104 20.92 -10.60 3.30
C ASP A 104 19.60 -11.37 3.46
N ILE A 105 18.86 -11.51 2.36
CA ILE A 105 17.62 -12.26 2.27
C ILE A 105 17.85 -13.39 1.26
N SER A 106 17.73 -14.62 1.73
CA SER A 106 17.82 -15.82 0.91
C SER A 106 16.90 -16.87 1.48
N THR A 107 15.89 -17.26 0.71
CA THR A 107 14.94 -18.32 1.10
C THR A 107 14.41 -19.02 -0.14
N ASP A 108 14.02 -20.28 0.05
CA ASP A 108 13.39 -21.13 -0.95
C ASP A 108 12.12 -21.71 -0.29
N TRP A 109 10.96 -21.28 -0.77
CA TRP A 109 9.66 -21.76 -0.30
C TRP A 109 9.20 -22.92 -1.16
N ARG A 110 8.84 -24.04 -0.54
CA ARG A 110 8.13 -25.11 -1.23
C ARG A 110 6.65 -24.75 -1.34
N ILE A 111 6.22 -24.44 -2.56
CA ILE A 111 4.87 -23.98 -2.89
C ILE A 111 3.94 -25.10 -3.37
N GLY A 112 4.48 -26.30 -3.58
CA GLY A 112 3.71 -27.48 -3.99
C GLY A 112 4.52 -28.78 -3.89
N SER A 113 3.90 -29.88 -4.27
CA SER A 113 4.52 -31.21 -4.39
C SER A 113 4.35 -31.83 -5.77
N GLU A 114 3.91 -31.02 -6.73
CA GLU A 114 3.67 -31.41 -8.12
C GLU A 114 3.90 -30.20 -9.03
N LYS A 115 4.38 -30.49 -10.25
CA LYS A 115 4.48 -29.50 -11.33
C LYS A 115 3.09 -29.08 -11.79
N LYS A 116 2.63 -27.94 -11.28
CA LYS A 116 1.32 -27.37 -11.56
C LYS A 116 1.46 -25.87 -11.61
N MET A 117 0.96 -25.26 -12.69
CA MET A 117 0.94 -23.82 -12.86
C MET A 117 0.17 -23.15 -11.73
N ARG A 118 0.84 -22.25 -11.00
CA ARG A 118 0.32 -21.48 -9.86
C ARG A 118 0.61 -20.01 -10.06
N SER A 119 -0.29 -19.15 -9.59
CA SER A 119 -0.06 -17.70 -9.54
C SER A 119 0.74 -17.35 -8.29
N ILE A 120 1.84 -16.62 -8.46
CA ILE A 120 2.75 -16.23 -7.40
C ILE A 120 2.71 -14.72 -7.22
N GLU A 121 2.64 -14.29 -5.97
CA GLU A 121 2.81 -12.90 -5.56
C GLU A 121 3.82 -12.84 -4.40
N ILE A 122 4.85 -12.01 -4.53
CA ILE A 122 5.85 -11.76 -3.48
C ILE A 122 5.75 -10.28 -3.09
N SER A 123 5.32 -9.99 -1.85
CA SER A 123 5.19 -8.61 -1.37
C SER A 123 6.51 -8.08 -0.82
N MET A 124 6.83 -6.83 -1.17
CA MET A 124 8.09 -6.17 -0.80
C MET A 124 8.02 -5.49 0.58
N PRO A 125 9.16 -5.25 1.25
CA PRO A 125 9.22 -4.61 2.58
C PRO A 125 8.46 -3.27 2.69
N LEU A 126 7.93 -2.97 3.88
CA LEU A 126 7.12 -1.76 4.12
C LEU A 126 7.93 -0.52 4.53
N TYR A 127 9.07 -0.72 5.18
CA TYR A 127 9.79 0.34 5.89
C TYR A 127 11.31 0.23 5.77
N LYS A 128 11.76 -0.48 4.74
CA LYS A 128 13.17 -0.51 4.33
C LYS A 128 13.32 -0.65 2.82
N SER A 129 14.18 0.17 2.24
CA SER A 129 14.71 -0.02 0.90
C SER A 129 15.33 -1.41 0.74
N VAL A 130 15.26 -1.96 -0.48
CA VAL A 130 15.77 -3.30 -0.77
C VAL A 130 16.32 -3.35 -2.19
N THR A 131 17.37 -4.12 -2.39
CA THR A 131 17.84 -4.54 -3.71
C THR A 131 17.42 -5.99 -3.92
N ILE A 132 16.66 -6.26 -4.97
CA ILE A 132 16.26 -7.61 -5.36
C ILE A 132 17.24 -8.09 -6.42
N HIS A 133 17.88 -9.23 -6.17
CA HIS A 133 18.86 -9.81 -7.08
C HIS A 133 18.22 -10.78 -8.05
N SER A 134 17.43 -11.73 -7.52
CA SER A 134 16.84 -12.78 -8.36
C SER A 134 15.67 -13.51 -7.70
N VAL A 135 14.88 -14.16 -8.57
CA VAL A 135 13.91 -15.20 -8.22
C VAL A 135 14.49 -16.55 -8.63
N VAL A 136 14.28 -17.58 -7.80
CA VAL A 136 14.84 -18.92 -8.01
C VAL A 136 13.69 -19.93 -8.21
N LEU A 137 13.77 -20.77 -9.23
CA LEU A 137 12.77 -21.81 -9.55
C LEU A 137 13.44 -23.17 -9.78
N ASP A 138 12.66 -24.24 -9.88
CA ASP A 138 13.13 -25.58 -10.24
C ASP A 138 13.72 -25.63 -11.65
N ASP A 139 14.61 -26.58 -11.90
CA ASP A 139 15.17 -26.77 -13.23
C ASP A 139 14.09 -27.19 -14.23
N GLY A 140 14.02 -26.45 -15.34
CA GLY A 140 13.00 -26.65 -16.37
C GLY A 140 11.58 -26.34 -15.92
N ALA A 141 11.40 -25.55 -14.86
CA ALA A 141 10.10 -24.95 -14.56
C ALA A 141 9.73 -23.92 -15.64
N ASP A 142 8.45 -23.90 -16.01
CA ASP A 142 7.89 -22.87 -16.87
C ASP A 142 7.58 -21.61 -16.05
N ILE A 143 7.70 -20.45 -16.68
CA ILE A 143 7.36 -19.16 -16.07
C ILE A 143 6.74 -18.24 -17.12
N GLN A 144 5.59 -17.68 -16.74
CA GLN A 144 4.83 -16.75 -17.57
C GLN A 144 4.40 -15.52 -16.75
N PRO A 145 4.06 -14.41 -17.40
CA PRO A 145 3.45 -13.27 -16.73
C PRO A 145 2.21 -13.69 -15.89
N PRO A 146 1.87 -12.94 -14.84
CA PRO A 146 0.70 -13.25 -14.01
C PRO A 146 -0.60 -12.99 -14.79
N PRO A 147 -1.73 -13.59 -14.36
CA PRO A 147 -3.04 -13.16 -14.83
C PRO A 147 -3.25 -11.66 -14.56
N ALA A 148 -3.88 -10.98 -15.52
CA ALA A 148 -4.30 -9.60 -15.34
C ALA A 148 -5.30 -9.49 -14.17
N TYR A 149 -5.23 -8.40 -13.43
CA TYR A 149 -6.24 -8.08 -12.42
C TYR A 149 -7.60 -7.86 -13.09
N LYS A 150 -8.68 -8.32 -12.45
CA LYS A 150 -10.05 -8.05 -12.89
C LYS A 150 -10.35 -6.55 -12.99
N ILE A 151 -9.85 -5.75 -12.05
CA ILE A 151 -9.93 -4.28 -12.13
C ILE A 151 -8.64 -3.79 -12.82
N PRO A 152 -8.72 -3.26 -14.06
CA PRO A 152 -7.52 -3.04 -14.88
C PRO A 152 -6.57 -1.96 -14.37
N LYS A 153 -7.09 -0.97 -13.63
CA LYS A 153 -6.32 0.17 -13.11
C LYS A 153 -6.19 0.10 -11.59
N PRO A 154 -5.06 0.54 -11.02
CA PRO A 154 -4.83 0.43 -9.59
C PRO A 154 -5.77 1.34 -8.79
N ILE A 155 -6.03 0.94 -7.55
CA ILE A 155 -6.54 1.83 -6.51
C ILE A 155 -5.35 2.55 -5.88
N VAL A 156 -5.35 3.88 -5.87
CA VAL A 156 -4.25 4.68 -5.32
C VAL A 156 -4.60 5.11 -3.90
N TYR A 157 -3.74 4.78 -2.95
CA TYR A 157 -3.89 5.16 -1.54
C TYR A 157 -2.82 6.19 -1.19
N TYR A 158 -3.22 7.37 -0.73
CA TYR A 158 -2.32 8.37 -0.19
C TYR A 158 -2.60 8.61 1.29
N GLY A 159 -1.56 8.64 2.11
CA GLY A 159 -1.77 8.89 3.53
C GLY A 159 -0.51 8.79 4.38
N THR A 160 -0.67 8.18 5.55
CA THR A 160 0.26 8.33 6.68
C THR A 160 1.12 7.07 6.90
N SER A 161 1.64 6.89 8.12
CA SER A 161 2.27 5.64 8.57
C SER A 161 1.33 4.45 8.49
N ILE A 162 0.04 4.66 8.78
CA ILE A 162 -0.98 3.61 8.70
C ILE A 162 -1.14 3.13 7.26
N THR A 163 -1.23 4.07 6.31
CA THR A 163 -1.26 3.78 4.87
C THR A 163 0.02 3.06 4.43
N GLN A 164 1.20 3.49 4.90
CA GLN A 164 2.48 2.84 4.57
C GLN A 164 2.54 1.38 5.07
N GLY A 165 1.77 1.05 6.11
CA GLY A 165 1.66 -0.29 6.67
C GLY A 165 2.23 -0.42 8.09
N GLY A 166 2.45 0.70 8.80
CA GLY A 166 2.72 0.68 10.23
C GLY A 166 1.47 0.23 10.99
N CYS A 167 1.40 -0.95 11.60
CA CYS A 167 2.45 -1.95 11.86
C CYS A 167 2.01 -3.39 11.50
N ALA A 168 1.88 -3.66 10.22
CA ALA A 168 1.53 -4.97 9.68
C ALA A 168 2.63 -5.99 10.01
N SER A 169 2.23 -7.22 10.34
CA SER A 169 3.17 -8.28 10.75
C SER A 169 4.02 -8.79 9.58
N THR A 170 3.51 -8.70 8.36
CA THR A 170 4.21 -9.01 7.11
C THR A 170 3.75 -8.05 6.02
N PRO A 171 4.52 -7.85 4.94
CA PRO A 171 4.18 -6.82 3.96
C PRO A 171 2.86 -7.05 3.21
N GLY A 172 2.45 -8.30 3.02
CA GLY A 172 1.18 -8.68 2.42
C GLY A 172 -0.03 -8.54 3.35
N THR A 173 0.12 -8.07 4.60
CA THR A 173 -0.98 -7.95 5.58
C THR A 173 -1.41 -6.51 5.87
N THR A 174 -1.12 -5.58 4.96
CA THR A 174 -1.75 -4.24 4.97
C THR A 174 -3.22 -4.32 4.52
N TYR A 175 -4.02 -3.30 4.85
CA TYR A 175 -5.44 -3.30 4.45
C TYR A 175 -5.59 -3.27 2.93
N GLN A 176 -4.70 -2.57 2.21
CA GLN A 176 -4.70 -2.53 0.76
C GLN A 176 -4.41 -3.90 0.16
N SER A 177 -3.49 -4.67 0.75
CA SER A 177 -3.20 -6.04 0.30
C SER A 177 -4.40 -6.97 0.46
N PHE A 178 -5.18 -6.83 1.55
CA PHE A 178 -6.43 -7.58 1.71
C PHE A 178 -7.49 -7.15 0.69
N VAL A 179 -7.72 -5.85 0.53
CA VAL A 179 -8.65 -5.30 -0.47
C VAL A 179 -8.30 -5.80 -1.89
N SER A 180 -7.01 -5.72 -2.25
CA SER A 180 -6.47 -6.18 -3.53
C SER A 180 -6.83 -7.63 -3.83
N ARG A 181 -6.60 -8.55 -2.88
CA ARG A 181 -6.93 -9.96 -3.05
C ARG A 181 -8.44 -10.23 -3.10
N TRP A 182 -9.26 -9.44 -2.40
CA TRP A 182 -10.72 -9.64 -2.38
C TRP A 182 -11.44 -9.04 -3.58
N LEU A 183 -10.89 -7.97 -4.16
CA LEU A 183 -11.45 -7.32 -5.35
C LEU A 183 -10.77 -7.77 -6.66
N ASP A 184 -9.63 -8.45 -6.56
CA ASP A 184 -8.74 -8.74 -7.69
C ASP A 184 -8.35 -7.45 -8.44
N ALA A 185 -7.77 -6.52 -7.67
CA ALA A 185 -7.37 -5.18 -8.11
C ALA A 185 -5.92 -4.88 -7.73
N ASP A 186 -5.18 -4.20 -8.60
CA ASP A 186 -3.90 -3.63 -8.25
C ASP A 186 -4.06 -2.45 -7.26
N PHE A 187 -3.00 -2.10 -6.54
CA PHE A 187 -2.97 -0.89 -5.74
C PHE A 187 -1.60 -0.24 -5.66
N VAL A 188 -1.58 1.08 -5.57
CA VAL A 188 -0.37 1.88 -5.29
C VAL A 188 -0.47 2.42 -3.86
N ASN A 189 0.57 2.21 -3.06
CA ASN A 189 0.64 2.67 -1.67
C ASN A 189 1.58 3.87 -1.54
N LEU A 190 1.01 5.06 -1.38
CA LEU A 190 1.73 6.32 -1.17
C LEU A 190 1.51 6.84 0.26
N GLY A 191 1.67 5.95 1.23
CA GLY A 191 1.72 6.30 2.65
C GLY A 191 3.10 6.79 3.09
N PHE A 192 3.17 7.94 3.77
CA PHE A 192 4.44 8.48 4.25
C PHE A 192 4.38 8.66 5.77
N SER A 193 5.10 7.80 6.49
CA SER A 193 5.16 7.77 7.96
C SER A 193 5.47 9.14 8.56
N GLY A 194 4.55 9.69 9.37
CA GLY A 194 4.67 11.03 9.95
C GLY A 194 4.65 12.20 8.94
N ASN A 195 4.54 11.93 7.64
CA ASN A 195 4.82 12.88 6.56
C ASN A 195 3.75 12.98 5.46
N GLY A 196 2.65 12.22 5.50
CA GLY A 196 1.50 12.49 4.64
C GLY A 196 0.75 13.74 5.09
N TRP A 197 1.04 14.91 4.53
CA TRP A 197 0.50 16.19 5.00
C TRP A 197 -0.44 16.87 4.00
N GLY A 198 -0.81 16.22 2.91
CA GLY A 198 -1.61 16.82 1.84
C GLY A 198 -0.81 17.83 1.01
N GLU A 199 0.46 17.54 0.75
CA GLU A 199 1.34 18.42 -0.03
C GLU A 199 0.93 18.53 -1.52
N PRO A 200 0.88 19.75 -2.10
CA PRO A 200 0.56 19.94 -3.51
C PRO A 200 1.50 19.19 -4.46
N GLU A 201 2.78 19.07 -4.13
CA GLU A 201 3.76 18.37 -4.96
C GLU A 201 3.47 16.86 -5.02
N LEU A 202 2.98 16.27 -3.93
CA LEU A 202 2.51 14.89 -3.91
C LEU A 202 1.18 14.75 -4.65
N ALA A 203 0.25 15.71 -4.51
CA ALA A 203 -0.99 15.71 -5.27
C ALA A 203 -0.72 15.74 -6.79
N ALA A 204 0.21 16.58 -7.23
CA ALA A 204 0.63 16.67 -8.62
C ALA A 204 1.23 15.36 -9.13
N ALA A 205 2.17 14.75 -8.39
CA ALA A 205 2.73 13.45 -8.76
C ALA A 205 1.65 12.35 -8.80
N ILE A 206 0.78 12.28 -7.80
CA ILE A 206 -0.33 11.31 -7.74
C ILE A 206 -1.29 11.47 -8.91
N SER A 207 -1.50 12.70 -9.38
CA SER A 207 -2.35 13.00 -10.53
C SER A 207 -1.79 12.54 -11.88
N GLU A 208 -0.58 11.98 -11.92
CA GLU A 208 -0.02 11.28 -13.10
C GLU A 208 -0.45 9.79 -13.17
N ILE A 209 -1.05 9.26 -12.09
CA ILE A 209 -1.40 7.85 -11.97
C ILE A 209 -2.80 7.59 -12.53
N ASP A 210 -2.88 6.81 -13.61
CA ASP A 210 -4.17 6.38 -14.17
C ASP A 210 -4.86 5.34 -13.27
N ALA A 211 -5.69 5.83 -12.34
CA ALA A 211 -6.29 5.04 -11.27
C ALA A 211 -7.76 4.66 -11.54
N SER A 212 -8.21 3.56 -10.94
CA SER A 212 -9.64 3.21 -10.84
C SER A 212 -10.34 3.94 -9.69
N CYS A 213 -9.59 4.32 -8.66
CA CYS A 213 -10.08 5.08 -7.51
C CYS A 213 -8.90 5.70 -6.76
N PHE A 214 -9.09 6.90 -6.22
CA PHE A 214 -8.16 7.54 -5.29
C PHE A 214 -8.73 7.49 -3.87
N VAL A 215 -7.93 7.02 -2.91
CA VAL A 215 -8.27 6.99 -1.48
C VAL A 215 -7.34 7.95 -0.75
N VAL A 216 -7.93 8.99 -0.16
CA VAL A 216 -7.25 10.11 0.50
C VAL A 216 -7.37 9.94 2.02
N ASP A 217 -6.25 9.59 2.67
CA ASP A 217 -6.20 9.11 4.06
C ASP A 217 -5.04 9.73 4.86
N PHE A 218 -4.85 11.06 4.73
CA PHE A 218 -3.73 11.78 5.35
C PHE A 218 -4.08 12.50 6.67
N TRP A 219 -5.33 12.39 7.15
CA TRP A 219 -5.83 13.14 8.31
C TRP A 219 -5.01 12.92 9.60
N ALA A 220 -4.40 11.75 9.79
CA ALA A 220 -3.73 11.41 11.06
C ALA A 220 -2.47 12.25 11.35
N ASN A 221 -1.83 12.79 10.32
CA ASN A 221 -0.59 13.56 10.44
C ASN A 221 -0.81 15.09 10.38
N VAL A 222 -2.06 15.53 10.26
CA VAL A 222 -2.42 16.95 10.16
C VAL A 222 -3.25 17.35 11.38
N GLY A 223 -3.07 18.56 11.89
CA GLY A 223 -3.94 19.11 12.95
C GLY A 223 -5.38 19.28 12.47
N GLY A 224 -6.33 19.38 13.40
CA GLY A 224 -7.76 19.50 13.08
C GLY A 224 -8.06 20.69 12.15
N ASP A 225 -7.60 21.88 12.53
CA ASP A 225 -7.85 23.13 11.80
C ASP A 225 -7.13 23.23 10.45
N ASP A 226 -6.04 22.47 10.27
CA ASP A 226 -5.25 22.50 9.03
C ASP A 226 -5.76 21.48 8.01
N TYR A 227 -6.39 20.39 8.46
CA TYR A 227 -6.89 19.34 7.57
C TYR A 227 -7.90 19.90 6.56
N GLY A 228 -8.93 20.61 7.03
CA GLY A 228 -9.94 21.21 6.16
C GLY A 228 -9.38 22.24 5.17
N LYS A 229 -8.27 22.92 5.51
CA LYS A 229 -7.59 23.88 4.62
C LYS A 229 -6.75 23.20 3.55
N LYS A 230 -6.17 22.04 3.85
CA LYS A 230 -5.28 21.30 2.93
C LYS A 230 -6.03 20.38 1.98
N LEU A 231 -7.17 19.85 2.41
CA LEU A 231 -7.97 18.91 1.61
C LEU A 231 -8.33 19.42 0.21
N PRO A 232 -8.78 20.67 0.01
CA PRO A 232 -9.04 21.20 -1.33
C PRO A 232 -7.80 21.24 -2.23
N GLY A 233 -6.66 21.67 -1.68
CA GLY A 233 -5.41 21.78 -2.43
C GLY A 233 -4.84 20.42 -2.85
N PHE A 234 -5.13 19.37 -2.07
CA PHE A 234 -4.72 18.01 -2.40
C PHE A 234 -5.66 17.34 -3.41
N VAL A 235 -6.97 17.51 -3.26
CA VAL A 235 -7.98 16.86 -4.13
C VAL A 235 -8.10 17.57 -5.49
N GLY A 236 -7.88 18.89 -5.54
CA GLY A 236 -8.01 19.71 -6.74
C GLY A 236 -7.26 19.15 -7.97
N PRO A 237 -5.92 18.99 -7.91
CA PRO A 237 -5.15 18.47 -9.05
C PRO A 237 -5.59 17.08 -9.52
N ILE A 238 -5.97 16.20 -8.57
CA ILE A 238 -6.48 14.86 -8.90
C ILE A 238 -7.80 14.98 -9.66
N ARG A 239 -8.74 15.80 -9.19
CA ARG A 239 -10.03 15.98 -9.85
C ARG A 239 -9.91 16.69 -11.21
N GLU A 240 -8.97 17.62 -11.36
CA GLU A 240 -8.67 18.29 -12.64
C GLU A 240 -8.21 17.29 -13.70
N ASN A 241 -7.30 16.37 -13.36
CA ASN A 241 -6.80 15.35 -14.29
C ASN A 241 -7.79 14.18 -14.47
N TYR A 242 -8.58 13.88 -13.45
CA TYR A 242 -9.55 12.78 -13.45
C TYR A 242 -10.97 13.25 -13.07
N PRO A 243 -11.71 13.91 -13.99
CA PRO A 243 -13.01 14.50 -13.69
C PRO A 243 -14.07 13.51 -13.19
N ASN A 244 -13.96 12.23 -13.59
CA ASN A 244 -14.95 11.20 -13.29
C ASN A 244 -14.43 10.05 -12.41
N THR A 245 -13.12 9.93 -12.19
CA THR A 245 -12.57 8.84 -11.37
C THR A 245 -13.01 9.02 -9.92
N PRO A 246 -13.47 7.97 -9.24
CA PRO A 246 -13.85 8.07 -7.84
C PRO A 246 -12.73 8.58 -6.93
N ILE A 247 -13.08 9.52 -6.05
CA ILE A 247 -12.23 10.00 -4.96
C ILE A 247 -12.93 9.71 -3.63
N VAL A 248 -12.27 8.96 -2.76
CA VAL A 248 -12.76 8.61 -1.43
C VAL A 248 -11.93 9.33 -0.38
N VAL A 249 -12.55 10.30 0.29
CA VAL A 249 -11.99 11.01 1.44
C VAL A 249 -12.27 10.18 2.69
N MET A 250 -11.21 9.67 3.32
CA MET A 250 -11.31 8.87 4.52
C MET A 250 -11.49 9.76 5.75
N GLN A 251 -12.49 9.45 6.57
CA GLN A 251 -12.63 10.05 7.89
C GLN A 251 -11.71 9.36 8.91
N PRO A 252 -11.30 10.08 9.97
CA PRO A 252 -10.65 9.48 11.13
C PRO A 252 -11.37 8.25 11.66
N PHE A 253 -10.60 7.19 11.88
CA PHE A 253 -11.02 6.03 12.67
C PHE A 253 -10.60 6.22 14.14
N TYR A 254 -11.02 5.29 15.02
CA TYR A 254 -10.79 5.41 16.45
C TYR A 254 -9.31 5.26 16.82
N PHE A 255 -8.74 6.27 17.49
CA PHE A 255 -7.49 6.13 18.24
C PHE A 255 -7.77 5.97 19.72
N ALA A 256 -6.89 5.28 20.44
CA ALA A 256 -7.05 5.08 21.89
C ALA A 256 -7.15 6.41 22.65
N TYR A 257 -6.44 7.45 22.20
CA TYR A 257 -6.49 8.79 22.81
C TYR A 257 -7.86 9.47 22.68
N ASP A 258 -8.72 9.03 21.75
CA ASP A 258 -10.08 9.58 21.59
C ASP A 258 -10.96 9.34 22.82
N THR A 259 -10.59 8.40 23.72
CA THR A 259 -11.26 8.26 25.02
C THR A 259 -10.98 9.42 25.97
N VAL A 260 -9.89 10.16 25.74
CA VAL A 260 -9.46 11.31 26.53
C VAL A 260 -9.91 12.60 25.83
N ASP A 261 -9.58 12.72 24.54
CA ASP A 261 -9.95 13.87 23.71
C ASP A 261 -10.12 13.46 22.25
N CYS A 262 -11.34 13.59 21.73
CA CYS A 262 -11.69 13.31 20.34
C CYS A 262 -11.95 14.59 19.51
N SER A 263 -11.63 15.78 20.05
CA SER A 263 -11.90 17.07 19.41
C SER A 263 -11.28 17.18 18.02
N ARG A 264 -10.00 16.76 17.88
CA ARG A 264 -9.28 16.74 16.60
C ARG A 264 -10.02 15.92 15.55
N HIS A 265 -10.37 14.67 15.87
CA HIS A 265 -11.05 13.78 14.94
C HIS A 265 -12.46 14.29 14.64
N THR A 266 -13.16 14.86 15.62
CA THR A 266 -14.48 15.46 15.41
C THR A 266 -14.43 16.60 14.37
N ILE A 267 -13.44 17.48 14.46
CA ILE A 267 -13.22 18.57 13.50
C ILE A 267 -12.91 18.00 12.11
N GLN A 268 -11.98 17.05 12.00
CA GLN A 268 -11.59 16.46 10.71
C GLN A 268 -12.74 15.70 10.03
N ARG A 269 -13.58 15.02 10.82
CA ARG A 269 -14.79 14.34 10.32
C ARG A 269 -15.80 15.34 9.77
N ARG A 270 -16.08 16.42 10.51
CA ARG A 270 -16.94 17.52 10.05
C ARG A 270 -16.41 18.15 8.76
N ASP A 271 -15.12 18.46 8.71
CA ASP A 271 -14.51 19.18 7.59
C ASP A 271 -14.47 18.33 6.31
N SER A 272 -14.17 17.03 6.43
CA SER A 272 -14.26 16.10 5.28
C SER A 272 -15.69 15.94 4.77
N GLU A 273 -16.68 15.82 5.66
CA GLU A 273 -18.09 15.73 5.28
C GLU A 273 -18.57 17.01 4.59
N ALA A 274 -18.24 18.18 5.14
CA ALA A 274 -18.58 19.48 4.55
C ALA A 274 -17.93 19.65 3.16
N PHE A 275 -16.66 19.30 3.03
CA PHE A 275 -15.93 19.37 1.76
C PHE A 275 -16.55 18.50 0.66
N VAL A 276 -16.82 17.22 0.97
CA VAL A 276 -17.42 16.28 0.01
C VAL A 276 -18.85 16.73 -0.35
N LYS A 277 -19.66 17.13 0.64
CA LYS A 277 -21.02 17.63 0.40
C LYS A 277 -21.02 18.84 -0.52
N GLN A 278 -20.12 19.80 -0.30
CA GLN A 278 -19.98 20.99 -1.14
C GLN A 278 -19.68 20.60 -2.61
N HIS A 279 -18.76 19.65 -2.83
CA HIS A 279 -18.44 19.18 -4.18
C HIS A 279 -19.64 18.49 -4.85
N GLN A 280 -20.37 17.68 -4.10
CA GLN A 280 -21.57 17.01 -4.59
C GLN A 280 -22.71 17.98 -4.95
N GLU A 281 -22.87 19.06 -4.18
CA GLU A 281 -23.79 20.17 -4.46
C GLU A 281 -23.37 20.96 -5.72
N GLN A 282 -22.07 21.06 -5.98
CA GLN A 282 -21.49 21.66 -7.19
C GLN A 282 -21.48 20.72 -8.42
N GLY A 283 -21.92 19.46 -8.25
CA GLY A 283 -22.14 18.53 -9.36
C GLY A 283 -21.18 17.35 -9.43
N ASP A 284 -20.11 17.31 -8.62
CA ASP A 284 -19.20 16.15 -8.57
C ASP A 284 -19.87 14.99 -7.84
N LYS A 285 -20.41 14.02 -8.59
CA LYS A 285 -21.06 12.82 -8.05
C LYS A 285 -20.09 11.67 -7.75
N ASN A 286 -18.81 11.84 -8.06
CA ASN A 286 -17.76 10.81 -7.93
C ASN A 286 -16.76 11.13 -6.82
N ILE A 287 -17.15 11.98 -5.87
CA ILE A 287 -16.42 12.18 -4.63
C ILE A 287 -17.27 11.72 -3.45
N TYR A 288 -16.62 11.02 -2.52
CA TYR A 288 -17.28 10.34 -1.42
C TYR A 288 -16.53 10.56 -0.12
N VAL A 289 -17.27 10.57 0.98
CA VAL A 289 -16.72 10.46 2.33
C VAL A 289 -16.92 9.03 2.81
N PHE A 290 -15.89 8.43 3.39
CA PHE A 290 -15.98 7.11 4.02
C PHE A 290 -15.77 7.22 5.53
N ASP A 291 -16.70 6.66 6.30
CA ASP A 291 -16.65 6.65 7.75
C ASP A 291 -15.58 5.68 8.29
N GLY A 292 -14.48 6.22 8.81
CA GLY A 292 -13.38 5.45 9.38
C GLY A 292 -13.76 4.55 10.56
N TYR A 293 -14.86 4.81 11.28
CA TYR A 293 -15.30 3.92 12.36
C TYR A 293 -15.83 2.58 11.85
N LYS A 294 -16.11 2.45 10.54
CA LYS A 294 -16.39 1.16 9.91
C LYS A 294 -15.14 0.30 9.74
N MET A 295 -13.95 0.88 9.92
CA MET A 295 -12.67 0.19 9.83
C MET A 295 -12.12 -0.18 11.19
N ILE A 296 -12.07 0.80 12.10
CA ILE A 296 -11.67 0.62 13.50
C ILE A 296 -12.57 1.50 14.38
N SER A 297 -13.38 0.84 15.19
CA SER A 297 -14.19 1.43 16.26
C SER A 297 -13.53 1.29 17.63
N ARG A 298 -14.18 1.82 18.67
CA ARG A 298 -13.71 1.70 20.06
C ARG A 298 -13.67 0.25 20.53
N GLU A 299 -14.52 -0.61 19.98
CA GLU A 299 -14.62 -2.03 20.32
C GLU A 299 -13.50 -2.87 19.70
N GLU A 300 -12.76 -2.30 18.74
CA GLU A 300 -11.77 -2.98 17.90
C GLU A 300 -10.33 -2.63 18.28
N THR A 301 -10.11 -2.05 19.46
CA THR A 301 -8.77 -1.60 19.92
C THR A 301 -7.73 -2.71 20.02
N TYR A 302 -8.14 -3.99 20.08
CA TYR A 302 -7.23 -5.13 19.98
C TYR A 302 -6.52 -5.22 18.62
N GLY A 303 -7.05 -4.52 17.60
CA GLY A 303 -6.41 -4.33 16.31
C GLY A 303 -5.29 -3.29 16.30
N LEU A 304 -5.02 -2.59 17.42
CA LEU A 304 -3.98 -1.56 17.53
C LEU A 304 -2.72 -2.10 18.23
N VAL A 305 -1.56 -1.51 17.92
CA VAL A 305 -0.27 -1.82 18.57
C VAL A 305 0.05 -0.83 19.68
N ASP A 306 -0.09 0.47 19.40
CA ASP A 306 0.35 1.58 20.26
C ASP A 306 -0.75 2.62 20.51
N GLY A 307 -1.99 2.24 20.22
CA GLY A 307 -3.16 3.11 20.30
C GLY A 307 -3.40 3.97 19.05
N VAL A 308 -2.55 3.87 18.04
CA VAL A 308 -2.63 4.58 16.75
C VAL A 308 -2.53 3.61 15.57
N HIS A 309 -1.45 2.83 15.53
CA HIS A 309 -1.10 1.97 14.41
C HIS A 309 -1.80 0.61 14.51
N CYS A 310 -2.27 0.11 13.37
CA CYS A 310 -2.92 -1.20 13.30
C CYS A 310 -1.90 -2.34 13.28
N ASN A 311 -2.19 -3.43 13.98
CA ASN A 311 -1.56 -4.73 13.74
C ASN A 311 -2.27 -5.44 12.57
N SER A 312 -1.90 -6.69 12.26
CA SER A 312 -2.53 -7.44 11.15
C SER A 312 -4.03 -7.71 11.35
N LEU A 313 -4.52 -7.83 12.60
CA LEU A 313 -5.96 -7.92 12.86
C LEU A 313 -6.63 -6.57 12.56
N GLY A 314 -6.05 -5.46 13.00
CA GLY A 314 -6.53 -4.12 12.66
C GLY A 314 -6.60 -3.89 11.16
N PHE A 315 -5.54 -4.21 10.42
CA PHE A 315 -5.54 -4.10 8.96
C PHE A 315 -6.55 -5.02 8.27
N TYR A 316 -6.81 -6.20 8.82
CA TYR A 316 -7.89 -7.06 8.33
C TYR A 316 -9.28 -6.43 8.55
N LEU A 317 -9.53 -5.85 9.73
CA LEU A 317 -10.79 -5.15 10.03
C LEU A 317 -10.97 -3.90 9.14
N MET A 318 -9.90 -3.12 8.96
CA MET A 318 -9.85 -2.01 8.03
C MET A 318 -10.27 -2.44 6.62
N ALA A 319 -9.68 -3.51 6.10
CA ALA A 319 -10.04 -4.04 4.79
C ALA A 319 -11.49 -4.52 4.74
N LYS A 320 -11.96 -5.22 5.79
CA LYS A 320 -13.32 -5.77 5.89
C LYS A 320 -14.37 -4.66 5.86
N GLY A 321 -14.11 -3.54 6.54
CA GLY A 321 -14.97 -2.37 6.53
C GLY A 321 -14.98 -1.63 5.20
N LEU A 322 -13.80 -1.44 4.59
CA LEU A 322 -13.62 -0.62 3.41
C LEU A 322 -14.04 -1.32 2.10
N THR A 323 -13.81 -2.63 1.98
CA THR A 323 -13.98 -3.38 0.73
C THR A 323 -15.40 -3.31 0.14
N PRO A 324 -16.48 -3.49 0.92
CA PRO A 324 -17.84 -3.39 0.37
C PRO A 324 -18.14 -2.02 -0.24
N PHE A 325 -17.61 -0.97 0.37
CA PHE A 325 -17.76 0.39 -0.12
C PHE A 325 -16.96 0.62 -1.41
N LEU A 326 -15.67 0.25 -1.43
CA LEU A 326 -14.86 0.35 -2.65
C LEU A 326 -15.48 -0.43 -3.81
N LYS A 327 -15.98 -1.64 -3.56
CA LYS A 327 -16.70 -2.42 -4.57
C LYS A 327 -17.88 -1.65 -5.16
N SER A 328 -18.70 -1.02 -4.32
CA SER A 328 -19.85 -0.22 -4.77
C SER A 328 -19.48 1.02 -5.57
N VAL A 329 -18.26 1.53 -5.38
CA VAL A 329 -17.72 2.69 -6.07
C VAL A 329 -17.08 2.29 -7.40
N LEU A 330 -16.42 1.13 -7.45
CA LEU A 330 -15.73 0.60 -8.62
C LEU A 330 -16.66 -0.09 -9.63
N ASP A 331 -17.83 -0.57 -9.18
CA ASP A 331 -18.83 -1.25 -10.03
C ASP A 331 -19.76 -0.26 -10.80
N LYS A 332 -19.55 1.07 -10.68
CA LYS A 332 -20.35 2.11 -11.34
C LYS A 332 -19.77 2.55 -12.68
#